data_AF-A0AAV5VRI6-F1
#
_entry.id   AF-A0AAV5VRI6-F1
#
_cell.length_a   1.000
_cell.length_b   1.000
_cell.length_c   1.000
_cell.angle_alpha   90.00
_cell.angle_beta   90.00
_cell.angle_gamma   90.00
#
_symmetry.space_group_name_H-M   'P 1'
#
loop_
_entity.id
_entity.type
_entity.pdbx_description
1 polymer ?
#
loop_
_entity_poly.entity_id
_entity_poly.type
_entity_poly.pdbx_seq_one_letter_code
_entity_poly.pdbx_strand_id
1 'polypeptide(L)'
;SSHTSEEWAQLFGTRQLALGSWSIIFGMVCLFLYIPAVVVFTRERKLSCYKMMLFHAVVDMCGLFANSILFGILMLTGSVYCSDPIINPATAVIANTSWLVSSITCILLVINRICELTDRTYVFK
;
A
#
# COMPACT_ATOMS: atom_id res chain seq x y z
N SER A 1 -25.37 14.99 15.85
CA SER A 1 -25.52 13.58 15.47
C SER A 1 -25.70 12.78 16.75
N SER A 2 -26.89 12.21 16.97
CA SER A 2 -27.32 11.65 18.27
C SER A 2 -27.05 10.16 18.46
N HIS A 3 -26.38 9.50 17.51
CA HIS A 3 -26.11 8.07 17.55
C HIS A 3 -24.65 7.80 17.92
N THR A 4 -24.44 6.83 18.80
CA THR A 4 -23.12 6.34 19.23
C THR A 4 -22.42 5.63 18.07
N SER A 5 -21.08 5.57 18.07
CA SER A 5 -20.27 4.96 16.99
C SER A 5 -20.67 3.52 16.66
N GLU A 6 -21.09 2.75 17.66
CA GLU A 6 -21.60 1.37 17.51
C GLU A 6 -22.99 1.30 16.87
N GLU A 7 -23.89 2.26 17.14
CA GLU A 7 -25.23 2.30 16.54
C GLU A 7 -25.16 2.57 15.04
N TRP A 8 -24.23 3.42 14.59
CA TRP A 8 -23.97 3.66 13.16
C TRP A 8 -23.48 2.40 12.44
N ALA A 9 -22.59 1.63 13.08
CA ALA A 9 -22.09 0.38 12.53
C ALA A 9 -23.19 -0.70 12.46
N GLN A 10 -24.12 -0.72 13.42
CA GLN A 10 -25.24 -1.68 13.39
C GLN A 10 -26.35 -1.29 12.42
N LEU A 11 -26.70 0.00 12.29
CA LEU A 11 -27.78 0.43 11.40
C LEU A 11 -27.38 0.37 9.90
N PHE A 12 -26.13 0.66 9.56
CA PHE A 12 -25.70 0.85 8.18
C PHE A 12 -24.51 -0.02 7.75
N GLY A 13 -23.89 -0.75 8.68
CA GLY A 13 -22.75 -1.62 8.39
C GLY A 13 -23.17 -2.93 7.72
N THR A 14 -22.82 -3.09 6.44
CA THR A 14 -22.91 -4.39 5.77
C THR A 14 -21.60 -5.15 5.95
N ARG A 15 -21.62 -6.23 6.75
CA ARG A 15 -20.44 -7.05 7.00
C ARG A 15 -20.14 -7.92 5.78
N GLN A 16 -19.07 -7.60 5.06
CA GLN A 16 -18.62 -8.38 3.90
C GLN A 16 -17.50 -9.34 4.34
N LEU A 17 -17.88 -10.36 5.10
CA LEU A 17 -16.94 -11.29 5.74
C LEU A 17 -16.06 -12.06 4.75
N ALA A 18 -16.62 -12.46 3.60
CA ALA A 18 -15.89 -13.17 2.56
C ALA A 18 -14.79 -12.30 1.92
N LEU A 19 -15.10 -11.04 1.61
CA LEU A 19 -14.14 -10.12 0.98
C LEU A 19 -13.08 -9.63 1.98
N GLY A 20 -13.47 -9.37 3.24
CA GLY A 20 -12.52 -9.00 4.29
C GLY A 20 -11.52 -10.11 4.59
N SER A 21 -11.98 -11.35 4.78
CA SER A 21 -11.09 -12.50 5.01
C SER A 21 -10.18 -12.80 3.82
N TRP A 22 -10.71 -12.75 2.60
CA TRP A 22 -9.91 -12.89 1.38
C TRP A 22 -8.80 -11.84 1.29
N SER A 23 -9.13 -10.57 1.58
CA SER A 23 -8.17 -9.46 1.51
C SER A 23 -7.04 -9.62 2.53
N ILE A 24 -7.34 -10.06 3.76
CA ILE A 24 -6.32 -10.29 4.80
C ILE A 24 -5.39 -11.43 4.39
N ILE A 25 -5.93 -12.56 3.92
CA ILE A 25 -5.13 -13.72 3.50
C ILE A 25 -4.23 -13.33 2.32
N PHE A 26 -4.78 -12.65 1.32
CA PHE A 26 -4.03 -12.18 0.16
C PHE A 26 -2.89 -11.22 0.58
N GLY A 27 -3.20 -10.23 1.42
CA GLY A 27 -2.21 -9.28 1.92
C GLY A 27 -1.07 -9.96 2.69
N MET A 28 -1.37 -10.96 3.52
CA MET A 28 -0.36 -11.72 4.27
C MET A 28 0.58 -12.50 3.34
N VAL A 29 0.04 -13.15 2.30
CA VAL A 29 0.84 -13.86 1.31
C VAL A 29 1.74 -12.90 0.53
N CYS A 30 1.19 -11.77 0.09
CA CYS A 30 1.98 -10.73 -0.59
C CYS A 30 3.09 -10.21 0.31
N LEU A 31 2.81 -9.87 1.57
CA LEU A 31 3.83 -9.37 2.50
C LEU A 31 5.01 -10.35 2.64
N PHE A 32 4.70 -11.65 2.69
CA PHE A 32 5.70 -12.70 2.78
C PHE A 32 6.58 -12.78 1.53
N LEU A 33 6.00 -12.59 0.35
CA LEU A 33 6.73 -12.54 -0.93
C LEU A 33 7.60 -11.29 -1.09
N TYR A 34 7.24 -10.16 -0.45
CA TYR A 34 8.06 -8.94 -0.49
C TYR A 34 9.35 -9.06 0.33
N ILE A 35 9.39 -9.90 1.37
CA ILE A 35 10.60 -10.10 2.21
C ILE A 35 11.81 -10.55 1.36
N PRO A 36 11.77 -11.65 0.58
CA PRO A 36 12.90 -12.06 -0.24
C PRO A 36 13.24 -11.03 -1.33
N ALA A 37 12.26 -10.33 -1.89
CA ALA A 37 12.49 -9.29 -2.89
C ALA A 37 13.33 -8.13 -2.33
N VAL A 38 12.98 -7.65 -1.13
CA VAL A 38 13.71 -6.60 -0.42
C VAL A 38 15.14 -7.02 -0.09
N VAL A 39 15.36 -8.28 0.31
CA VAL A 39 16.71 -8.81 0.60
C VAL A 39 17.59 -8.80 -0.67
N VAL A 40 17.04 -9.25 -1.79
CA VAL A 40 17.76 -9.25 -3.08
C VAL A 40 18.10 -7.82 -3.52
N PHE A 41 17.14 -6.90 -3.45
CA PHE A 41 17.37 -5.50 -3.83
C PHE A 41 18.38 -4.79 -2.90
N THR A 42 18.47 -5.20 -1.64
CA THR A 42 19.44 -4.65 -0.68
C THR A 42 20.87 -5.13 -0.99
N ARG A 43 21.03 -6.31 -1.58
CA ARG A 43 22.34 -6.82 -1.99
C ARG A 43 22.92 -6.06 -3.19
N GLU A 44 22.07 -5.67 -4.14
CA GLU A 44 22.46 -5.03 -5.41
C GLU A 44 22.35 -3.49 -5.41
N ARG A 45 22.49 -2.85 -4.23
CA ARG A 45 22.33 -1.39 -4.01
C ARG A 45 23.29 -0.48 -4.79
N LYS A 46 24.24 -1.06 -5.53
CA LYS A 46 25.27 -0.33 -6.28
C LYS A 46 24.72 0.44 -7.47
N LEU A 47 23.60 0.01 -8.06
CA LEU A 47 22.96 0.71 -9.18
C LEU A 47 21.82 1.60 -8.68
N SER A 48 21.68 2.80 -9.24
CA SER A 48 20.61 3.76 -8.90
C SER A 48 19.21 3.18 -9.13
N CYS A 49 19.06 2.25 -10.09
CA CYS A 49 17.81 1.53 -10.35
C CYS A 49 17.35 0.68 -9.16
N TYR A 50 18.26 -0.09 -8.55
CA TYR A 50 17.92 -0.92 -7.38
C TYR A 50 17.53 -0.10 -6.15
N LYS A 51 18.04 1.14 -6.03
CA LYS A 51 17.60 2.06 -4.96
C LYS A 51 16.13 2.47 -5.13
N MET A 52 15.70 2.78 -6.36
CA MET A 52 14.30 3.11 -6.67
C MET A 52 13.39 1.89 -6.53
N MET A 53 13.82 0.71 -6.98
CA MET A 53 13.07 -0.54 -6.78
C MET A 53 12.88 -0.88 -5.30
N LEU A 54 13.90 -0.66 -4.46
CA LEU A 54 13.76 -0.86 -3.03
C LEU A 54 12.77 0.12 -2.41
N PHE A 55 12.82 1.39 -2.80
CA PHE A 55 11.87 2.40 -2.33
C PHE A 55 10.42 2.02 -2.70
N HIS A 56 10.20 1.62 -3.95
CA HIS A 56 8.92 1.13 -4.41
C HIS A 56 8.42 -0.06 -3.57
N ALA A 57 9.29 -1.05 -3.34
CA ALA A 57 8.95 -2.23 -2.56
C ALA A 57 8.53 -1.90 -1.12
N VAL A 58 9.19 -0.93 -0.48
CA VAL A 58 8.82 -0.47 0.88
C VAL A 58 7.46 0.25 0.86
N VAL A 59 7.21 1.11 -0.12
CA VAL A 59 5.93 1.80 -0.27
C VAL A 59 4.78 0.81 -0.47
N ASP A 60 4.99 -0.21 -1.31
CA ASP A 60 4.00 -1.28 -1.52
C ASP A 60 3.73 -2.09 -0.26
N MET A 61 4.76 -2.42 0.54
CA MET A 61 4.56 -3.11 1.82
C MET A 61 3.71 -2.27 2.79
N CYS A 62 3.96 -0.96 2.87
CA CYS A 62 3.13 -0.03 3.65
C CYS A 62 1.69 0.04 3.10
N GLY A 63 1.55 0.08 1.77
CA GLY A 63 0.25 0.09 1.08
C GLY A 63 -0.54 -1.20 1.32
N LEU A 64 0.10 -2.37 1.28
CA LEU A 64 -0.51 -3.67 1.56
C LEU A 64 -0.98 -3.77 3.01
N PHE A 65 -0.20 -3.26 3.96
CA PHE A 65 -0.62 -3.24 5.36
C PHE A 65 -1.91 -2.42 5.56
N ALA A 66 -1.99 -1.23 4.95
CA ALA A 66 -3.19 -0.40 5.01
C ALA A 66 -4.38 -1.00 4.24
N ASN A 67 -4.16 -1.46 3.00
CA ASN A 67 -5.21 -1.94 2.09
C ASN A 67 -5.73 -3.35 2.39
N SER A 68 -4.92 -4.23 2.96
CA SER A 68 -5.34 -5.61 3.21
C SER A 68 -5.69 -5.85 4.67
N ILE A 69 -4.85 -5.38 5.60
CA ILE A 69 -5.05 -5.62 7.03
C ILE A 69 -6.03 -4.59 7.60
N LEU A 70 -5.75 -3.29 7.49
CA LEU A 70 -6.63 -2.27 8.04
C LEU A 70 -8.00 -2.27 7.34
N PHE A 71 -8.01 -2.20 6.02
CA PHE A 71 -9.27 -2.23 5.26
C PHE A 71 -10.04 -3.56 5.41
N GLY A 72 -9.33 -4.70 5.48
CA GLY A 72 -9.95 -5.99 5.75
C GLY A 72 -10.63 -6.05 7.12
N ILE A 73 -9.97 -5.54 8.17
CA ILE A 73 -10.55 -5.43 9.51
C ILE A 73 -11.77 -4.49 9.52
N LEU A 74 -11.67 -3.32 8.85
CA LEU A 74 -12.79 -2.38 8.70
C LEU A 74 -14.00 -3.05 8.03
N MET A 75 -13.76 -3.87 7.00
CA MET A 75 -14.78 -4.59 6.25
C MET A 75 -15.42 -5.75 7.05
N LEU A 76 -14.65 -6.40 7.94
CA LEU A 76 -15.17 -7.41 8.86
C LEU A 76 -16.07 -6.79 9.94
N THR A 77 -15.68 -5.63 10.47
CA THR A 77 -16.47 -4.90 11.46
C THR A 77 -17.71 -4.25 10.85
N GLY A 78 -17.69 -3.97 9.53
CA GLY A 78 -18.75 -3.20 8.87
C GLY A 78 -18.74 -1.74 9.30
N SER A 79 -17.56 -1.20 9.63
CA SER A 79 -17.44 0.18 10.12
C SER A 79 -17.79 1.16 9.01
N VAL A 80 -18.76 2.03 9.27
CA VAL A 80 -19.15 3.12 8.36
C VAL A 80 -18.30 4.36 8.65
N TYR A 81 -18.22 5.29 7.69
CA TYR A 81 -17.42 6.52 7.83
C TYR A 81 -17.76 7.33 9.10
N CYS A 82 -19.00 7.17 9.62
CA CYS A 82 -19.48 7.82 10.84
C CYS A 82 -19.13 7.09 12.15
N SER A 83 -18.67 5.83 12.11
CA SER A 83 -18.28 5.07 13.29
C SER A 83 -16.88 5.43 13.78
N ASP A 84 -15.92 5.56 12.85
CA ASP A 84 -14.54 5.97 13.14
C ASP A 84 -14.05 7.04 12.13
N PRO A 85 -14.32 8.33 12.37
CA PRO A 85 -14.04 9.40 11.41
C PRO A 85 -12.55 9.68 11.18
N ILE A 86 -11.66 9.03 11.93
CA ILE A 86 -10.20 9.17 11.77
C ILE A 86 -9.63 7.97 11.02
N ILE A 87 -9.91 6.75 11.48
CA ILE A 87 -9.30 5.52 10.95
C ILE A 87 -9.77 5.24 9.52
N ASN A 88 -11.06 5.43 9.25
CA ASN A 88 -11.65 5.15 7.94
C ASN A 88 -11.05 6.02 6.81
N PRO A 89 -11.04 7.37 6.92
CA PRO A 89 -10.38 8.19 5.92
C PRO A 89 -8.85 8.06 5.92
N ALA A 90 -8.21 7.88 7.07
CA ALA A 90 -6.74 7.70 7.10
C ALA A 90 -6.32 6.48 6.27
N THR A 91 -7.03 5.36 6.41
CA THR A 91 -6.78 4.14 5.62
C THR A 91 -6.95 4.41 4.12
N ALA A 92 -8.02 5.11 3.73
CA ALA A 92 -8.29 5.45 2.34
C ALA A 92 -7.24 6.39 1.73
N VAL A 93 -6.77 7.37 2.49
CA VAL A 93 -5.70 8.29 2.06
C VAL A 93 -4.40 7.53 1.89
N ILE A 94 -3.97 6.72 2.87
CA ILE A 94 -2.73 5.94 2.79
C ILE A 94 -2.78 4.99 1.58
N ALA A 95 -3.90 4.32 1.37
CA ALA A 95 -4.12 3.46 0.22
C ALA A 95 -3.93 4.21 -1.10
N ASN A 96 -4.63 5.32 -1.29
CA ASN A 96 -4.55 6.09 -2.53
C ASN A 96 -3.16 6.71 -2.73
N THR A 97 -2.53 7.21 -1.67
CA THR A 97 -1.17 7.77 -1.72
C THR A 97 -0.16 6.70 -2.10
N SER A 98 -0.23 5.49 -1.53
CA SER A 98 0.66 4.39 -1.91
C SER A 98 0.55 4.08 -3.42
N TRP A 99 -0.67 4.05 -3.96
CA TRP A 99 -0.88 3.78 -5.39
C TRP A 99 -0.31 4.87 -6.31
N LEU A 100 -0.48 6.14 -5.94
CA LEU A 100 0.09 7.27 -6.68
C LEU A 100 1.62 7.25 -6.63
N VAL A 101 2.22 7.03 -5.45
CA VAL A 101 3.68 6.94 -5.29
C VAL A 101 4.23 5.77 -6.09
N SER A 102 3.56 4.62 -6.09
CA SER A 102 3.94 3.46 -6.89
C SER A 102 3.96 3.78 -8.38
N SER A 103 2.93 4.47 -8.88
CA SER A 103 2.85 4.90 -10.29
C SER A 103 3.97 5.88 -10.68
N ILE A 104 4.24 6.88 -9.84
CA ILE A 104 5.32 7.85 -10.05
C ILE A 104 6.68 7.14 -10.04
N THR A 105 6.88 6.19 -9.13
CA THR A 105 8.15 5.45 -9.01
C THR A 105 8.40 4.57 -10.24
N CYS A 106 7.37 3.97 -10.84
CA CYS A 106 7.50 3.25 -12.09
C CYS A 106 7.95 4.17 -13.24
N ILE A 107 7.39 5.37 -13.35
CA ILE A 107 7.80 6.35 -14.37
C ILE A 107 9.25 6.77 -14.14
N LEU A 108 9.65 7.06 -12.89
CA LEU A 108 11.03 7.39 -12.54
C LEU A 108 12.00 6.27 -12.90
N LEU A 109 11.61 5.01 -12.70
CA LEU A 109 12.42 3.84 -13.06
C LEU A 109 12.63 3.74 -14.58
N VAL A 110 11.58 3.98 -15.37
CA VAL A 110 11.67 4.03 -16.84
C VAL A 110 12.60 5.15 -17.30
N ILE A 111 12.48 6.35 -16.73
CA ILE A 111 13.36 7.48 -17.04
C ILE A 111 14.81 7.13 -16.69
N ASN A 112 15.05 6.54 -15.52
CA ASN A 112 16.37 6.12 -15.07
C ASN A 112 16.99 5.12 -16.07
N ARG A 113 16.20 4.17 -16.58
CA ARG A 113 16.65 3.22 -17.60
C ARG A 113 17.01 3.89 -18.93
N ILE A 114 16.24 4.89 -19.35
CA ILE A 114 16.54 5.66 -20.58
C ILE A 114 17.83 6.48 -20.41
N CYS A 115 18.04 7.11 -19.24
CA CYS A 115 19.24 7.88 -18.95
C CYS A 115 20.50 6.99 -18.93
N GLU A 116 20.38 5.78 -18.38
CA GLU A 116 21.44 4.77 -18.38
C GLU A 116 21.82 4.35 -19.81
N LEU A 117 20.83 4.13 -20.69
CA LEU A 117 21.06 3.77 -22.10
C LEU A 117 21.64 4.92 -22.94
N THR A 118 21.41 6.17 -22.55
CA THR A 118 21.88 7.36 -23.30
C THR A 118 23.24 7.86 -22.79
N ASP A 119 23.86 7.14 -21.85
CA ASP A 119 25.12 7.52 -21.19
C ASP A 119 25.04 8.91 -20.49
N ARG A 120 23.81 9.33 -20.14
CA ARG A 120 23.50 10.58 -19.41
C ARG A 120 23.47 10.34 -17.90
N THR A 121 24.31 9.43 -17.42
CA THR A 121 24.33 8.92 -16.04
C THR A 121 24.67 10.00 -15.00
N TYR A 122 25.18 11.16 -15.44
CA TYR A 122 25.49 12.30 -14.56
C TYR A 122 24.25 13.02 -14.00
N VAL A 123 23.07 12.85 -14.59
CA VAL A 123 21.84 13.55 -14.16
C VAL A 123 21.30 13.02 -12.82
N PHE A 124 21.64 11.77 -12.45
CA PHE A 124 21.10 11.07 -11.27
C PHE A 124 22.19 10.53 -10.32
N LYS A 125 23.35 11.21 -10.28
CA LYS A 125 24.47 10.81 -9.42
C LYS A 125 24.18 11.05 -7.94
#